data_AF-M3ANH5-F1
#
_entry.id   AF-M3ANH5-F1
#
_cell.length_a   1.000
_cell.length_b   1.000
_cell.length_c   1.000
_cell.angle_alpha   90.00
_cell.angle_beta   90.00
_cell.angle_gamma   90.00
#
_symmetry.space_group_name_H-M   'P 1'
#
loop_
_entity.id
_entity.type
_entity.pdbx_description
1 polymer ?
#
loop_
_entity_poly.entity_id
_entity_poly.type
_entity_poly.pdbx_seq_one_letter_code
_entity_poly.pdbx_strand_id
1 'polypeptide(L)'
;MREAPYVPWYLQVEPPIAQQEGNPLDRQKIPDIPDHSPELLDPLLQRVSVELGMDDLALLDLRELDPPPALGANLFMIVGTARSEKHLHVSADKLCRWLRSEYYLTPTADGLLGRQELKVKMRRRAKKSKLLSAVGAKSTASTELDDGIRTGWVCVNVGRVEGGELPKSEGDVEAEEEEIIGFGTRASGSHIVVQLMTEEKRAEIDLEKLWSDLLWRSKKTKEVQLKMAEEEQAAEMASSDFEKSDSTVTIDPSIDTSSTSQAQVQI
;
A
#
# COMPACT_ATOMS: atom_id res chain seq x y z
N MET A 1 50.77 30.77 34.99
CA MET A 1 50.72 29.76 33.90
C MET A 1 50.23 28.46 34.51
N ARG A 2 49.03 27.99 34.16
CA ARG A 2 48.53 26.67 34.61
C ARG A 2 48.96 25.66 33.57
N GLU A 3 49.79 24.70 33.96
CA GLU A 3 50.17 23.56 33.13
C GLU A 3 48.94 22.67 32.93
N ALA A 4 48.64 22.32 31.68
CA ALA A 4 47.61 21.35 31.36
C ALA A 4 48.08 19.95 31.82
N PRO A 5 47.22 19.15 32.47
CA PRO A 5 47.62 17.82 32.91
C PRO A 5 47.91 16.93 31.69
N TYR A 6 49.09 16.30 31.69
CA TYR A 6 49.52 15.34 30.69
C TYR A 6 48.59 14.12 30.71
N VAL A 7 47.76 13.97 29.66
CA VAL A 7 46.87 12.81 29.50
C VAL A 7 47.68 11.65 28.91
N PRO A 8 47.81 10.52 29.61
CA PRO A 8 48.58 9.37 29.12
C PRO A 8 48.02 8.81 27.81
N TRP A 9 48.91 8.34 26.94
CA TRP A 9 48.59 7.87 25.58
C TRP A 9 47.49 6.80 25.51
N TYR A 10 47.39 5.93 26.53
CA TYR A 10 46.38 4.87 26.59
C TYR A 10 44.96 5.37 26.91
N LEU A 11 44.82 6.61 27.36
CA LEU A 11 43.54 7.28 27.61
C LEU A 11 43.12 8.18 26.43
N GLN A 12 43.99 8.35 25.43
CA GLN A 12 43.73 9.04 24.17
C GLN A 12 43.14 8.09 23.12
N VAL A 13 42.41 7.06 23.56
CA VAL A 13 41.63 6.24 22.64
C VAL A 13 40.38 7.05 22.33
N GLU A 14 40.48 7.85 21.28
CA GLU A 14 39.31 8.34 20.58
C GLU A 14 38.50 7.08 20.24
N PRO A 15 37.31 6.87 20.84
CA PRO A 15 36.51 5.70 20.50
C PRO A 15 36.38 5.75 18.98
N PRO A 16 36.59 4.63 18.25
CA PRO A 16 36.32 4.62 16.82
C PRO A 16 34.93 5.22 16.69
N ILE A 17 34.82 6.30 15.92
CA ILE A 17 33.55 6.92 15.60
C ILE A 17 32.79 5.81 14.89
N ALA A 18 32.07 5.00 15.65
CA ALA A 18 31.07 4.12 15.13
C ALA A 18 30.17 5.09 14.39
N GLN A 19 30.21 5.03 13.06
CA GLN A 19 29.22 5.68 12.22
C GLN A 19 27.91 5.33 12.89
N GLN A 20 27.24 6.34 13.45
CA GLN A 20 26.06 6.15 14.29
C GLN A 20 24.96 5.60 13.38
N GLU A 21 24.99 4.30 13.13
CA GLU A 21 23.80 3.51 13.04
C GLU A 21 22.95 3.94 14.24
N GLY A 22 21.77 4.49 13.96
CA GLY A 22 20.94 5.21 14.93
C GLY A 22 20.71 4.43 16.23
N ASN A 23 20.18 5.11 17.25
CA ASN A 23 19.88 4.49 18.54
C ASN A 23 19.13 3.16 18.28
N PRO A 24 19.53 2.01 18.86
CA PRO A 24 18.82 0.74 18.65
C PRO A 24 17.33 0.82 19.02
N LEU A 25 16.94 1.79 19.84
CA LEU A 25 15.54 2.12 20.12
C LEU A 25 14.82 2.77 18.93
N ASP A 26 15.52 3.54 18.10
CA ASP A 26 14.94 4.14 16.90
C ASP A 26 14.55 3.08 15.87
N ARG A 27 15.31 1.97 15.80
CA ARG A 27 15.02 0.82 14.92
C ARG A 27 13.76 0.04 15.33
N GLN A 28 13.33 0.15 16.59
CA GLN A 28 12.17 -0.58 17.12
C GLN A 28 10.91 0.28 17.22
N LYS A 29 10.90 1.46 16.57
CA LYS A 29 9.71 2.32 16.55
C LYS A 29 8.59 1.64 15.76
N ILE A 30 7.44 1.51 16.41
CA ILE A 30 6.20 1.09 15.76
C ILE A 30 5.63 2.33 15.06
N PRO A 31 5.29 2.25 13.76
CA PRO A 31 4.72 3.38 13.03
C PRO A 31 3.32 3.72 13.57
N ASP A 32 2.97 5.00 13.52
CA ASP A 32 1.63 5.46 13.89
C ASP A 32 0.58 4.91 12.91
N ILE A 33 -0.57 4.53 13.46
CA ILE A 33 -1.66 3.92 12.70
C ILE A 33 -2.50 5.03 12.06
N PRO A 34 -2.79 4.97 10.74
CA PRO A 34 -3.61 5.97 10.07
C PRO A 34 -5.08 5.85 10.47
N ASP A 35 -5.82 6.95 10.31
CA ASP A 35 -7.24 6.99 10.62
C ASP A 35 -8.05 5.94 9.83
N HIS A 36 -9.11 5.43 10.46
CA HIS A 36 -10.00 4.40 9.91
C HIS A 36 -9.28 3.10 9.49
N SER A 37 -8.25 2.69 10.22
CA SER A 37 -7.56 1.41 10.02
C SER A 37 -8.39 0.20 10.50
N PRO A 38 -8.17 -1.00 9.94
CA PRO A 38 -8.81 -2.21 10.43
C PRO A 38 -8.28 -2.59 11.82
N GLU A 39 -9.13 -3.19 12.67
CA GLU A 39 -8.78 -3.57 14.05
C GLU A 39 -7.58 -4.53 14.14
N LEU A 40 -7.35 -5.32 13.08
CA LEU A 40 -6.23 -6.24 12.98
C LEU A 40 -4.87 -5.53 12.86
N LEU A 41 -4.83 -4.28 12.40
CA LEU A 41 -3.58 -3.62 12.03
C LEU A 41 -2.66 -3.38 13.24
N ASP A 42 -3.22 -2.93 14.37
CA ASP A 42 -2.50 -2.70 15.62
C ASP A 42 -1.84 -3.97 16.19
N PRO A 43 -2.58 -5.07 16.45
CA PRO A 43 -1.98 -6.30 16.96
C PRO A 43 -1.00 -6.92 15.96
N LEU A 44 -1.21 -6.71 14.66
CA LEU A 44 -0.27 -7.15 13.63
C LEU A 44 1.07 -6.40 13.72
N LEU A 45 1.06 -5.06 13.78
CA LEU A 45 2.27 -4.24 13.91
C LEU A 45 3.02 -4.57 15.20
N GLN A 46 2.29 -4.69 16.32
CA GLN A 46 2.89 -5.03 17.60
C GLN A 46 3.55 -6.41 17.56
N ARG A 47 2.92 -7.42 16.95
CA ARG A 47 3.51 -8.75 16.82
C ARG A 47 4.74 -8.74 15.92
N VAL A 48 4.68 -8.04 14.78
CA VAL A 48 5.80 -7.97 13.82
C VAL A 48 7.02 -7.28 14.46
N SER A 49 6.79 -6.22 15.24
CA SER A 49 7.87 -5.54 15.97
C SER A 49 8.38 -6.36 17.15
N VAL A 50 7.52 -6.65 18.13
CA VAL A 50 7.94 -7.15 19.45
C VAL A 50 8.28 -8.64 19.43
N GLU A 51 7.45 -9.47 18.80
CA GLU A 51 7.58 -10.92 18.91
C GLU A 51 8.35 -11.54 17.75
N LEU A 52 8.22 -10.97 16.54
CA LEU A 52 9.06 -11.36 15.41
C LEU A 52 10.41 -10.64 15.44
N GLY A 53 10.53 -9.51 16.14
CA GLY A 53 11.77 -8.75 16.27
C GLY A 53 12.21 -8.11 14.96
N MET A 54 11.26 -7.68 14.13
CA MET A 54 11.58 -6.92 12.92
C MET A 54 11.95 -5.50 13.30
N ASP A 55 13.00 -5.00 12.65
CA ASP A 55 13.48 -3.64 12.81
C ASP A 55 12.87 -2.74 11.71
N ASP A 56 13.01 -1.42 11.86
CA ASP A 56 12.62 -0.37 10.93
C ASP A 56 11.24 -0.57 10.27
N LEU A 57 10.18 -0.74 11.06
CA LEU A 57 8.84 -0.90 10.51
C LEU A 57 8.36 0.38 9.83
N ALA A 58 7.98 0.28 8.56
CA ALA A 58 7.30 1.33 7.82
C ALA A 58 5.88 0.87 7.45
N LEU A 59 4.90 1.74 7.66
CA LEU A 59 3.51 1.52 7.26
C LEU A 59 3.17 2.48 6.12
N LEU A 60 2.81 1.92 4.97
CA LEU A 60 2.40 2.67 3.79
C LEU A 60 0.90 2.51 3.59
N ASP A 61 0.20 3.63 3.61
CA ASP A 61 -1.21 3.72 3.27
C ASP A 61 -1.35 3.95 1.77
N LEU A 62 -1.88 2.96 1.06
CA LEU A 62 -2.07 2.97 -0.39
C LEU A 62 -3.56 2.96 -0.77
N ARG A 63 -4.45 3.35 0.16
CA ARG A 63 -5.90 3.39 -0.09
C ARG A 63 -6.31 4.40 -1.15
N GLU A 64 -5.61 5.53 -1.23
CA GLU A 64 -5.90 6.62 -2.18
C GLU A 64 -5.33 6.38 -3.58
N LEU A 65 -4.76 5.20 -3.85
CA LEU A 65 -4.11 4.93 -5.12
C LEU A 65 -5.13 4.60 -6.22
N ASP A 66 -5.19 5.48 -7.21
CA ASP A 66 -5.95 5.30 -8.46
C ASP A 66 -4.97 5.24 -9.66
N PRO A 67 -4.92 4.14 -10.44
CA PRO A 67 -5.72 2.91 -10.36
C PRO A 67 -5.33 1.98 -9.19
N PRO A 68 -6.26 1.12 -8.70
CA PRO A 68 -5.97 0.22 -7.59
C PRO A 68 -4.84 -0.75 -7.94
N PRO A 69 -3.94 -1.07 -7.00
CA PRO A 69 -2.82 -1.94 -7.27
C PRO A 69 -3.29 -3.38 -7.47
N ALA A 70 -2.50 -4.18 -8.21
CA ALA A 70 -2.80 -5.60 -8.47
C ALA A 70 -2.87 -6.49 -7.21
N LEU A 71 -2.47 -5.95 -6.05
CA LEU A 71 -2.55 -6.60 -4.74
C LEU A 71 -3.92 -6.46 -4.07
N GLY A 72 -4.79 -5.59 -4.58
CA GLY A 72 -6.13 -5.31 -4.06
C GLY A 72 -6.39 -3.82 -3.90
N ALA A 73 -7.67 -3.43 -3.91
CA ALA A 73 -8.08 -2.08 -3.52
C ALA A 73 -7.88 -1.87 -2.00
N ASN A 74 -7.80 -0.62 -1.54
CA ASN A 74 -7.69 -0.28 -0.11
C ASN A 74 -6.53 -1.01 0.60
N LEU A 75 -5.31 -0.87 0.07
CA LEU A 75 -4.14 -1.62 0.51
C LEU A 75 -3.37 -0.91 1.63
N PHE A 76 -3.06 -1.65 2.69
CA PHE A 76 -2.03 -1.32 3.67
C PHE A 76 -0.80 -2.18 3.42
N MET A 77 0.34 -1.54 3.21
CA MET A 77 1.62 -2.23 3.04
C MET A 77 2.53 -1.97 4.23
N ILE A 78 2.88 -3.03 4.95
CA ILE A 78 3.85 -2.98 6.04
C ILE A 78 5.19 -3.46 5.49
N VAL A 79 6.25 -2.69 5.71
CA VAL A 79 7.62 -3.06 5.36
C VAL A 79 8.41 -3.21 6.66
N GLY A 80 9.17 -4.30 6.80
CA GLY A 80 10.04 -4.53 7.96
C GLY A 80 11.38 -5.16 7.60
N THR A 81 12.43 -4.81 8.35
CA THR A 81 13.77 -5.36 8.20
C THR A 81 14.03 -6.53 9.13
N ALA A 82 14.61 -7.59 8.57
CA ALA A 82 15.08 -8.75 9.30
C ALA A 82 16.62 -8.75 9.38
N ARG A 83 17.14 -9.07 10.56
CA ARG A 83 18.59 -9.20 10.83
C ARG A 83 19.34 -10.21 9.96
N SER A 84 18.65 -11.20 9.40
CA SER A 84 19.27 -12.22 8.52
C SER A 84 18.21 -12.97 7.73
N GLU A 85 18.60 -13.65 6.64
CA GLU A 85 17.72 -14.53 5.86
C GLU A 85 17.09 -15.64 6.72
N LYS A 86 17.84 -16.20 7.68
CA LYS A 86 17.32 -17.22 8.59
C LYS A 86 16.25 -16.65 9.51
N HIS A 87 16.48 -15.43 10.01
CA HIS A 87 15.51 -14.72 10.83
C HIS A 87 14.24 -14.43 10.03
N LEU A 88 14.39 -13.94 8.80
CA LEU A 88 13.31 -13.69 7.86
C LEU A 88 12.41 -14.92 7.66
N HIS A 89 12.99 -16.08 7.31
CA HIS A 89 12.22 -17.31 7.10
C HIS A 89 11.46 -17.78 8.35
N VAL A 90 12.12 -17.76 9.52
CA VAL A 90 11.48 -18.19 10.77
C VAL A 90 10.37 -17.24 11.18
N SER A 91 10.58 -15.93 11.01
CA SER A 91 9.61 -14.91 11.37
C SER A 91 8.40 -14.91 10.44
N ALA A 92 8.58 -15.05 9.13
CA ALA A 92 7.48 -15.20 8.19
C ALA A 92 6.63 -16.45 8.46
N ASP A 93 7.26 -17.59 8.72
CA ASP A 93 6.55 -18.84 9.04
C ASP A 93 5.79 -18.75 10.38
N LYS A 94 6.34 -18.03 11.38
CA LYS A 94 5.62 -17.72 12.62
C LYS A 94 4.42 -16.81 12.38
N LEU A 95 4.58 -15.77 11.57
CA LEU A 95 3.49 -14.84 11.21
C LEU A 95 2.33 -15.58 10.54
N CYS A 96 2.62 -16.40 9.52
CA CYS A 96 1.60 -17.18 8.84
C CYS A 96 0.91 -18.22 9.74
N ARG A 97 1.58 -18.74 10.77
CA ARG A 97 0.93 -19.62 11.76
C ARG A 97 0.00 -18.85 12.68
N TRP A 98 0.43 -17.68 13.15
CA TRP A 98 -0.36 -16.83 14.03
C TRP A 98 -1.65 -16.34 13.35
N LEU A 99 -1.55 -15.85 12.10
CA LEU A 99 -2.71 -15.42 11.32
C LEU A 99 -3.72 -16.56 11.10
N ARG A 100 -3.24 -17.81 10.95
CA ARG A 100 -4.11 -19.00 10.82
C ARG A 100 -4.75 -19.43 12.12
N SER A 101 -4.09 -19.21 13.26
CA SER A 101 -4.59 -19.67 14.57
C SER A 101 -5.52 -18.67 15.24
N GLU A 102 -5.18 -17.39 15.22
CA GLU A 102 -5.95 -16.36 15.94
C GLU A 102 -7.09 -15.78 15.11
N TYR A 103 -6.83 -15.50 13.82
CA TYR A 103 -7.79 -14.81 12.95
C TYR A 103 -8.42 -15.74 11.89
N TYR A 104 -8.05 -17.02 11.89
CA TYR A 104 -8.53 -18.02 10.91
C TYR A 104 -8.36 -17.60 9.45
N LEU A 105 -7.38 -16.73 9.19
CA LEU A 105 -7.05 -16.24 7.85
C LEU A 105 -6.16 -17.25 7.12
N THR A 106 -6.18 -17.20 5.80
CA THR A 106 -5.31 -18.01 4.93
C THR A 106 -4.25 -17.13 4.25
N PRO A 107 -3.22 -16.68 4.99
CA PRO A 107 -2.19 -15.84 4.40
C PRO A 107 -1.36 -16.62 3.38
N THR A 108 -0.98 -15.96 2.30
CA THR A 108 -0.06 -16.50 1.31
C THR A 108 1.32 -15.86 1.49
N ALA A 109 2.36 -16.68 1.65
CA ALA A 109 3.73 -16.22 1.83
C ALA A 109 4.56 -16.57 0.60
N ASP A 110 4.82 -15.57 -0.24
CA ASP A 110 5.74 -15.68 -1.36
C ASP A 110 7.19 -15.51 -0.88
N GLY A 111 8.09 -16.33 -1.39
CA GLY A 111 9.48 -16.41 -0.92
C GLY A 111 9.70 -17.31 0.31
N LEU A 112 8.64 -17.85 0.93
CA LEU A 112 8.76 -18.84 2.00
C LEU A 112 8.85 -20.26 1.42
N LEU A 113 10.03 -20.87 1.52
CA LEU A 113 10.25 -22.23 1.01
C LEU A 113 9.69 -23.28 1.98
N GLY A 114 8.81 -24.15 1.48
CA GLY A 114 8.23 -25.22 2.28
C GLY A 114 9.23 -26.30 2.70
N ARG A 115 8.94 -27.06 3.78
CA ARG A 115 9.81 -28.14 4.26
C ARG A 115 10.12 -29.21 3.19
N GLN A 116 9.11 -29.60 2.43
CA GLN A 116 9.27 -30.62 1.37
C GLN A 116 10.05 -30.05 0.19
N GLU A 117 9.80 -28.79 -0.18
CA GLU A 117 10.51 -28.10 -1.25
C GLU A 117 11.99 -27.93 -0.91
N LEU A 118 12.31 -27.52 0.32
CA LEU A 118 13.67 -27.44 0.83
C LEU A 118 14.36 -28.81 0.80
N LYS A 119 13.68 -29.88 1.25
CA LYS A 119 14.21 -31.25 1.21
C LYS A 119 14.52 -31.69 -0.23
N VAL A 120 13.63 -31.38 -1.17
CA VAL A 120 13.83 -31.71 -2.60
C VAL A 120 14.99 -30.91 -3.18
N LYS A 121 15.07 -29.59 -2.94
CA LYS A 121 16.18 -28.74 -3.39
C LYS A 121 17.53 -29.21 -2.83
N MET A 122 17.60 -29.47 -1.53
CA MET A 122 18.81 -30.01 -0.89
C MET A 122 19.23 -31.36 -1.46
N ARG A 123 18.27 -32.26 -1.71
CA ARG A 123 18.55 -33.57 -2.34
C ARG A 123 19.10 -33.40 -3.76
N ARG A 124 18.54 -32.48 -4.55
CA ARG A 124 19.03 -32.17 -5.91
C ARG A 124 20.45 -31.59 -5.87
N ARG A 125 20.71 -30.64 -4.96
CA ARG A 125 22.04 -30.05 -4.76
C ARG A 125 23.08 -31.10 -4.37
N ALA A 126 22.76 -31.97 -3.41
CA ALA A 126 23.67 -33.05 -2.99
C ALA A 126 23.96 -34.04 -4.13
N LYS A 127 22.96 -34.38 -4.96
CA LYS A 127 23.17 -35.22 -6.15
C LYS A 127 24.07 -34.55 -7.19
N LYS A 128 23.83 -33.26 -7.48
CA LYS A 128 24.64 -32.47 -8.41
C LYS A 128 26.10 -32.36 -7.94
N SER A 129 26.30 -32.08 -6.65
CA SER A 129 27.63 -32.03 -6.03
C SER A 129 28.35 -33.38 -6.14
N LYS A 130 27.71 -34.50 -5.81
CA LYS A 130 28.31 -35.85 -5.95
C LYS A 130 28.74 -36.15 -7.39
N LEU A 131 27.94 -35.77 -8.38
CA LEU A 131 28.28 -35.97 -9.79
C LEU A 131 29.46 -35.10 -10.23
N LEU A 132 29.47 -33.82 -9.85
CA LEU A 132 30.56 -32.89 -10.18
C LEU A 132 31.89 -33.29 -9.51
N SER A 133 31.83 -33.75 -8.26
CA SER A 133 32.99 -34.28 -7.54
C SER A 133 33.55 -35.55 -8.21
N ALA A 134 32.71 -36.40 -8.81
CA ALA A 134 33.16 -37.59 -9.52
C ALA A 134 33.89 -37.28 -10.85
N VAL A 135 33.65 -36.11 -11.44
CA VAL A 135 34.25 -35.67 -12.73
C VAL A 135 35.54 -34.86 -12.52
N GLY A 136 36.00 -34.68 -11.27
CA GLY A 136 37.24 -33.95 -10.97
C GLY A 136 37.16 -32.44 -11.18
N ALA A 137 35.96 -31.90 -11.45
CA ALA A 137 35.74 -30.46 -11.54
C ALA A 137 35.87 -29.86 -10.12
N LYS A 138 36.97 -29.13 -9.87
CA LYS A 138 37.13 -28.34 -8.64
C LYS A 138 35.97 -27.36 -8.54
N SER A 139 35.29 -27.39 -7.40
CA SER A 139 34.10 -26.61 -7.10
C SER A 139 34.40 -25.11 -7.03
N THR A 140 34.47 -24.43 -8.17
CA THR A 140 34.35 -22.97 -8.25
C THR A 140 32.89 -22.53 -8.37
N ALA A 141 31.94 -23.47 -8.46
CA ALA A 141 30.50 -23.22 -8.61
C ALA A 141 29.76 -22.92 -7.28
N SER A 142 30.45 -22.55 -6.20
CA SER A 142 29.81 -22.24 -4.92
C SER A 142 29.22 -20.83 -4.84
N THR A 143 29.50 -19.97 -5.81
CA THR A 143 29.17 -18.54 -5.75
C THR A 143 28.22 -18.05 -6.85
N GLU A 144 27.98 -18.80 -7.94
CA GLU A 144 27.31 -18.24 -9.13
C GLU A 144 25.90 -18.77 -9.46
N LEU A 145 25.41 -19.78 -8.75
CA LEU A 145 24.04 -20.25 -8.98
C LEU A 145 23.25 -20.08 -7.70
N ASP A 146 22.46 -19.01 -7.67
CA ASP A 146 21.40 -18.83 -6.69
C ASP A 146 20.44 -20.03 -6.78
N ASP A 147 20.61 -20.99 -5.87
CA ASP A 147 19.78 -22.20 -5.79
C ASP A 147 18.32 -21.87 -5.39
N GLY A 148 18.01 -20.59 -5.14
CA GLY A 148 16.72 -20.11 -4.65
C GLY A 148 16.33 -20.73 -3.30
N ILE A 149 17.34 -21.14 -2.52
CA ILE A 149 17.17 -21.67 -1.15
C ILE A 149 17.27 -20.52 -0.15
N ARG A 150 18.09 -19.52 -0.45
CA ARG A 150 18.26 -18.31 0.34
C ARG A 150 17.42 -17.23 -0.31
N THR A 151 16.42 -16.73 0.40
CA THR A 151 15.65 -15.57 -0.05
C THR A 151 15.87 -14.44 0.95
N GLY A 152 16.22 -13.27 0.43
CA GLY A 152 16.36 -12.04 1.22
C GLY A 152 15.06 -11.24 1.32
N TRP A 153 13.96 -11.74 0.74
CA TRP A 153 12.67 -11.09 0.70
C TRP A 153 11.56 -12.13 0.77
N VAL A 154 10.56 -11.88 1.63
CA VAL A 154 9.34 -12.68 1.78
C VAL A 154 8.15 -11.73 1.82
N CYS A 155 7.18 -11.95 0.95
CA CYS A 155 5.93 -11.21 0.89
C CYS A 155 4.81 -12.04 1.51
N VAL A 156 4.23 -11.58 2.62
CA VAL A 156 3.09 -12.23 3.27
C VAL A 156 1.83 -11.42 2.97
N ASN A 157 0.99 -11.93 2.07
CA ASN A 157 -0.33 -11.38 1.83
C ASN A 157 -1.30 -11.95 2.86
N VAL A 158 -1.83 -11.08 3.72
CA VAL A 158 -2.80 -11.45 4.77
C VAL A 158 -4.18 -11.72 4.18
N GLY A 159 -4.48 -11.10 3.04
CA GLY A 159 -5.77 -11.15 2.37
C GLY A 159 -6.64 -9.96 2.70
N ARG A 160 -7.95 -10.12 2.46
CA ARG A 160 -8.97 -9.13 2.76
C ARG A 160 -9.35 -9.21 4.25
N VAL A 161 -9.36 -8.06 4.89
CA VAL A 161 -9.72 -7.86 6.29
C VAL A 161 -10.91 -6.91 6.34
N GLU A 162 -11.82 -7.14 7.28
CA GLU A 162 -12.98 -6.27 7.48
C GLU A 162 -12.56 -4.94 8.11
N GLY A 163 -13.17 -3.85 7.64
CA GLY A 163 -12.79 -2.49 8.02
C GLY A 163 -11.62 -1.93 7.23
N GLY A 164 -11.13 -0.75 7.60
CA GLY A 164 -10.02 -0.10 6.91
C GLY A 164 -10.42 0.87 5.78
N GLU A 165 -11.71 0.97 5.47
CA GLU A 165 -12.20 1.80 4.38
C GLU A 165 -12.25 3.27 4.78
N LEU A 166 -11.78 4.13 3.87
CA LEU A 166 -11.97 5.57 4.01
C LEU A 166 -13.46 5.89 3.84
N PRO A 167 -14.02 6.83 4.63
CA PRO A 167 -15.37 7.32 4.38
C PRO A 167 -15.41 7.90 2.96
N LYS A 168 -16.27 7.33 2.11
CA LYS A 168 -16.49 7.82 0.74
C LYS A 168 -17.04 9.24 0.81
N SER A 169 -16.51 10.13 -0.02
CA SER A 169 -17.07 11.49 -0.13
C SER A 169 -18.46 11.42 -0.77
N GLU A 170 -19.36 12.36 -0.44
CA GLU A 170 -20.75 12.35 -0.92
C GLU A 170 -20.86 12.22 -2.45
N GLY A 171 -19.90 12.79 -3.20
CA GLY A 171 -19.82 12.67 -4.66
C GLY A 171 -19.37 11.30 -5.20
N ASP A 172 -18.61 10.51 -4.43
CA ASP A 172 -18.25 9.13 -4.82
C ASP A 172 -19.43 8.17 -4.61
N VAL A 173 -20.32 8.46 -3.67
CA VAL A 173 -21.52 7.68 -3.40
C VAL A 173 -22.55 7.89 -4.52
N GLU A 174 -22.75 9.13 -4.96
CA GLU A 174 -23.66 9.47 -6.06
C GLU A 174 -23.18 8.91 -7.42
N ALA A 175 -21.89 9.04 -7.73
CA ALA A 175 -21.31 8.46 -8.95
C ALA A 175 -21.38 6.91 -8.97
N GLU A 176 -21.25 6.27 -7.81
CA GLU A 176 -21.40 4.81 -7.70
C GLU A 176 -22.86 4.37 -7.83
N GLU A 177 -23.83 5.11 -7.28
CA GLU A 177 -25.26 4.76 -7.38
C GLU A 177 -25.79 4.86 -8.82
N GLU A 178 -25.29 5.82 -9.61
CA GLU A 178 -25.71 5.99 -11.01
C GLU A 178 -25.05 4.99 -11.98
N GLU A 179 -23.87 4.45 -11.68
CA GLU A 179 -23.13 3.52 -12.57
C GLU A 179 -23.39 2.02 -12.26
N ILE A 180 -24.03 1.68 -11.13
CA ILE A 180 -24.24 0.27 -10.74
C ILE A 180 -25.52 -0.31 -11.36
N ILE A 181 -25.41 -0.81 -12.59
CA ILE A 181 -26.30 -1.85 -13.12
C ILE A 181 -25.50 -3.16 -13.20
N GLY A 182 -25.35 -3.86 -12.06
CA GLY A 182 -24.63 -5.13 -11.99
C GLY A 182 -24.95 -5.93 -10.72
N PHE A 183 -25.12 -7.24 -10.85
CA PHE A 183 -25.34 -8.13 -9.70
C PHE A 183 -24.01 -8.38 -8.96
N GLY A 184 -23.77 -7.64 -7.88
CA GLY A 184 -22.69 -7.91 -6.95
C GLY A 184 -22.55 -6.83 -5.89
N THR A 185 -22.66 -7.18 -4.61
CA THR A 185 -22.27 -6.28 -3.52
C THR A 185 -20.76 -6.08 -3.57
N ARG A 186 -20.29 -4.83 -3.73
CA ARG A 186 -18.86 -4.51 -3.60
C ARG A 186 -18.42 -4.94 -2.19
N ALA A 187 -17.45 -5.84 -2.14
CA ALA A 187 -17.04 -6.47 -0.90
C ALA A 187 -16.19 -5.47 -0.09
N SER A 188 -16.80 -4.79 0.87
CA SER A 188 -16.16 -3.76 1.70
C SER A 188 -15.02 -4.31 2.54
N GLY A 189 -13.81 -3.80 2.40
CA GLY A 189 -12.67 -4.22 3.21
C GLY A 189 -11.34 -3.67 2.73
N SER A 190 -10.33 -3.85 3.57
CA SER A 190 -8.96 -3.47 3.29
C SER A 190 -8.10 -4.70 3.05
N HIS A 191 -7.08 -4.54 2.21
CA HIS A 191 -6.08 -5.56 1.97
C HIS A 191 -4.84 -5.23 2.79
N ILE A 192 -4.25 -6.24 3.46
CA ILE A 192 -3.02 -6.04 4.21
C ILE A 192 -1.93 -6.93 3.63
N VAL A 193 -0.78 -6.33 3.32
CA VAL A 193 0.40 -7.03 2.83
C VAL A 193 1.58 -6.67 3.71
N VAL A 194 2.31 -7.70 4.17
CA VAL A 194 3.51 -7.56 4.99
C VAL A 194 4.72 -7.99 4.19
N GLN A 195 5.58 -7.03 3.86
CA GLN A 195 6.84 -7.20 3.15
C GLN A 195 7.99 -7.29 4.15
N LEU A 196 8.56 -8.49 4.31
CA LEU A 196 9.70 -8.71 5.20
C LEU A 196 10.95 -8.92 4.35
N MET A 197 12.03 -8.20 4.64
CA MET A 197 13.25 -8.24 3.84
C MET A 197 14.50 -8.07 4.68
N THR A 198 15.65 -8.50 4.17
CA THR A 198 16.95 -8.15 4.75
C THR A 198 17.30 -6.71 4.43
N GLU A 199 18.17 -6.11 5.25
CA GLU A 199 18.64 -4.73 5.04
C GLU A 199 19.25 -4.54 3.64
N GLU A 200 20.07 -5.49 3.19
CA GLU A 200 20.65 -5.50 1.84
C GLU A 200 19.58 -5.47 0.74
N LYS A 201 18.52 -6.28 0.87
CA LYS A 201 17.43 -6.31 -0.11
C LYS A 201 16.51 -5.10 -0.04
N ARG A 202 16.35 -4.50 1.13
CA ARG A 202 15.60 -3.24 1.28
C ARG A 202 16.28 -2.10 0.54
N ALA A 203 17.60 -1.97 0.68
CA ALA A 203 18.37 -0.94 0.00
C ALA A 203 18.40 -1.14 -1.52
N GLU A 204 18.35 -2.39 -2.01
CA GLU A 204 18.34 -2.70 -3.45
C GLU A 204 17.00 -2.37 -4.12
N ILE A 205 15.88 -2.73 -3.49
CA ILE A 205 14.54 -2.61 -4.12
C ILE A 205 13.90 -1.25 -3.82
N ASP A 206 14.11 -0.71 -2.62
CA ASP A 206 13.57 0.58 -2.16
C ASP A 206 12.06 0.76 -2.44
N LEU A 207 11.26 -0.21 -1.96
CA LEU A 207 9.80 -0.23 -2.16
C LEU A 207 9.11 1.01 -1.58
N GLU A 208 9.61 1.52 -0.46
CA GLU A 208 9.04 2.71 0.19
C GLU A 208 9.05 3.91 -0.74
N LYS A 209 10.19 4.17 -1.39
CA LYS A 209 10.30 5.24 -2.35
C LYS A 209 9.43 4.99 -3.58
N LEU A 210 9.43 3.76 -4.10
CA LEU A 210 8.62 3.42 -5.28
C LEU A 210 7.13 3.68 -5.05
N TRP A 211 6.60 3.22 -3.93
CA TRP A 211 5.19 3.39 -3.61
C TRP A 211 4.86 4.83 -3.20
N SER A 212 5.77 5.52 -2.50
CA SER A 212 5.59 6.94 -2.18
C SER A 212 5.55 7.82 -3.43
N ASP A 213 6.43 7.56 -4.39
CA ASP A 213 6.46 8.27 -5.68
C ASP A 213 5.19 8.01 -6.49
N LEU A 214 4.69 6.77 -6.47
CA LEU A 214 3.46 6.41 -7.15
C LEU A 214 2.24 7.07 -6.50
N LEU A 215 2.18 7.07 -5.16
CA LEU A 215 1.14 7.75 -4.39
C LEU A 215 1.14 9.26 -4.68
N TRP A 216 2.31 9.90 -4.69
CA TRP A 216 2.44 11.31 -5.05
C TRP A 216 1.93 11.61 -6.46
N ARG A 217 2.25 10.75 -7.43
CA ARG A 217 1.76 10.89 -8.81
C ARG A 217 0.24 10.74 -8.89
N SER A 218 -0.32 9.75 -8.20
CA SER A 218 -1.77 9.52 -8.17
C SER A 218 -2.50 10.72 -7.56
N LYS A 219 -2.01 11.24 -6.42
CA LYS A 219 -2.54 12.46 -5.79
C LYS A 219 -2.52 13.66 -6.73
N LYS A 220 -1.37 13.90 -7.38
CA LYS A 220 -1.24 15.02 -8.34
C LYS A 220 -2.19 14.87 -9.53
N THR A 221 -2.35 13.67 -10.07
CA THR A 221 -3.29 13.41 -11.17
C THR A 221 -4.72 13.66 -10.71
N LYS A 222 -5.09 13.19 -9.52
CA LYS A 222 -6.42 13.41 -8.92
C LYS A 222 -6.70 14.90 -8.70
N GLU A 223 -5.73 15.66 -8.18
CA GLU A 223 -5.86 17.13 -8.03
C GLU A 223 -6.07 17.84 -9.37
N VAL A 224 -5.37 17.41 -10.43
CA VAL A 224 -5.54 17.98 -11.77
C VAL A 224 -6.92 17.62 -12.34
N GLN A 225 -7.35 16.37 -12.19
CA GLN A 225 -8.68 15.93 -12.61
C GLN A 225 -9.80 16.67 -11.89
N LEU A 226 -9.68 16.86 -10.57
CA LEU A 226 -10.63 17.64 -9.77
C LEU A 226 -10.72 19.09 -10.26
N LYS A 227 -9.58 19.74 -10.54
CA LYS A 227 -9.57 21.11 -11.11
C LYS A 227 -10.21 21.18 -12.48
N MET A 228 -9.93 20.21 -13.36
CA MET A 228 -10.54 20.14 -14.68
C MET A 228 -12.05 19.90 -14.59
N ALA A 229 -12.51 19.03 -13.69
CA ALA A 229 -13.93 18.78 -13.45
C ALA A 229 -14.63 20.02 -12.88
N GLU A 230 -14.02 20.75 -11.94
CA GLU A 230 -14.55 22.02 -11.43
C GLU A 230 -14.66 23.09 -12.54
N GLU A 231 -13.65 23.19 -13.41
CA GLU A 231 -13.66 24.11 -14.57
C GLU A 231 -14.73 23.72 -15.61
N GLU A 232 -14.91 22.43 -15.89
CA GLU A 232 -15.94 21.91 -16.79
C GLU A 232 -17.35 22.14 -16.22
N GLN A 233 -17.58 21.84 -14.94
CA GLN A 233 -18.84 22.13 -14.26
C GLN A 233 -19.17 23.63 -14.25
N ALA A 234 -18.17 24.49 -14.01
CA ALA A 234 -18.36 25.94 -14.08
C ALA A 234 -18.70 26.42 -15.52
N ALA A 235 -18.11 25.80 -16.55
CA ALA A 235 -18.42 26.10 -17.95
C ALA A 235 -19.82 25.61 -18.37
N GLU A 236 -20.25 24.44 -17.91
CA GLU A 236 -21.60 23.92 -18.14
C GLU A 236 -22.68 24.74 -17.42
N MET A 237 -22.43 25.16 -16.18
CA MET A 237 -23.34 26.08 -15.48
C MET A 237 -23.45 27.41 -16.22
N ALA A 238 -22.33 27.96 -16.72
CA ALA A 238 -22.32 29.22 -17.48
C ALA A 238 -23.00 29.11 -18.86
N SER A 239 -22.96 27.94 -19.53
CA SER A 239 -23.65 27.73 -20.80
C SER A 239 -25.15 27.49 -20.62
N SER A 240 -25.55 26.81 -19.53
CA SER A 240 -26.96 26.61 -19.18
C SER A 240 -27.70 27.89 -18.80
N ASP A 241 -26.99 28.87 -18.22
CA ASP A 241 -27.53 30.21 -17.92
C ASP A 241 -27.74 31.05 -19.19
N PHE A 242 -27.02 30.76 -20.29
CA PHE A 242 -27.21 31.46 -21.56
C PHE A 242 -28.49 31.02 -22.28
N GLU A 243 -28.82 29.72 -22.29
CA GLU A 243 -30.02 29.18 -22.94
C GLU A 243 -31.33 29.57 -22.24
N LYS A 244 -31.32 29.81 -20.93
CA LYS A 244 -32.52 30.28 -20.20
C LYS A 244 -32.92 31.72 -20.55
N SER A 245 -31.98 32.55 -21.00
CA SER A 245 -32.19 33.98 -21.25
C SER A 245 -32.90 34.30 -22.58
N ASP A 246 -32.94 33.36 -23.54
CA ASP A 246 -33.56 33.58 -24.87
C ASP A 246 -35.04 33.13 -24.94
N SER A 247 -35.58 32.54 -23.87
CA SER A 247 -36.95 31.99 -23.83
C SER A 247 -38.02 32.93 -23.27
N THR A 248 -37.65 34.11 -22.76
CA THR A 248 -38.61 35.15 -22.34
C THR A 248 -38.86 36.17 -23.45
N VAL A 249 -39.38 35.73 -24.59
CA VAL A 249 -39.98 36.63 -25.59
C VAL A 249 -41.44 36.89 -25.20
N THR A 250 -41.70 38.16 -24.93
CA THR A 250 -42.96 38.85 -24.65
C THR A 250 -44.13 38.43 -25.54
N ILE A 251 -45.26 38.04 -24.92
CA ILE A 251 -46.58 38.04 -25.57
C ILE A 251 -47.47 39.03 -24.81
N ASP A 252 -47.61 40.24 -25.34
CA ASP A 252 -48.62 41.22 -24.93
C ASP A 252 -50.00 40.82 -25.49
N PRO A 253 -51.08 40.77 -24.70
CA PRO A 253 -52.43 40.60 -25.22
C PRO A 253 -53.13 41.95 -25.28
N SER A 254 -53.07 42.62 -26.41
CA SER A 254 -53.96 43.73 -26.73
C SER A 254 -54.10 43.86 -28.24
N ILE A 255 -55.17 43.29 -28.81
CA ILE A 255 -55.80 43.74 -30.05
C ILE A 255 -57.29 43.44 -29.96
N ASP A 256 -58.05 44.53 -29.92
CA ASP A 256 -59.47 44.64 -30.22
C ASP A 256 -59.80 44.11 -31.62
N THR A 257 -60.91 43.37 -31.75
CA THR A 257 -61.72 43.42 -32.97
C THR A 257 -63.20 43.44 -32.62
N SER A 258 -63.80 44.59 -32.87
CA SER A 258 -65.23 44.86 -32.92
C SER A 258 -65.85 44.36 -34.23
N SER A 259 -66.93 43.57 -34.16
CA SER A 259 -68.16 43.69 -34.98
C SER A 259 -69.12 42.54 -34.61
N THR A 260 -70.24 42.80 -33.93
CA THR A 260 -71.58 43.10 -34.50
C THR A 260 -72.27 41.89 -35.15
N SER A 261 -73.22 41.25 -34.43
CA SER A 261 -74.66 41.23 -34.79
C SER A 261 -75.48 40.25 -33.95
N GLN A 262 -76.50 40.82 -33.28
CA GLN A 262 -77.89 40.35 -33.15
C GLN A 262 -78.22 38.88 -32.83
N ALA A 263 -78.94 38.69 -31.70
CA ALA A 263 -80.33 38.18 -31.59
C ALA A 263 -80.49 37.46 -30.23
N GLN A 264 -81.15 38.05 -29.22
CA GLN A 264 -82.61 38.12 -28.96
C GLN A 264 -83.19 36.87 -28.25
N VAL A 265 -84.02 37.16 -27.24
CA VAL A 265 -85.07 36.35 -26.56
C VAL A 265 -84.62 35.57 -25.29
N GLN A 266 -84.90 36.04 -24.06
CA GLN A 266 -86.13 35.86 -23.22
C GLN A 266 -86.39 34.38 -22.88
N ILE A 267 -86.51 33.90 -21.64
CA ILE A 267 -87.21 34.36 -20.42
C ILE A 267 -86.40 33.93 -19.19
#